data_AF-A0A933AD79-F1
#
_entry.id   AF-A0A933AD79-F1
#
_cell.length_a   1.000
_cell.length_b   1.000
_cell.length_c   1.000
_cell.angle_alpha   90.00
_cell.angle_beta   90.00
_cell.angle_gamma   90.00
#
_symmetry.space_group_name_H-M   'P 1'
#
loop_
_entity.id
_entity.type
_entity.pdbx_description
1 polymer ?
#
loop_
_entity_poly.entity_id
_entity_poly.type
_entity_poly.pdbx_seq_one_letter_code
_entity_poly.pdbx_strand_id
1 'polypeptide(L)' 'MTERITGTRKFSDETVRRRTGKDWAEWFLVLDDFGRKQKGHKAAAKYLEERYGLDGWWAQMVTVRYEWERGLRQ' A
#
# COMPACT_ATOMS: atom_id res chain seq x y z
N MET A 1 -22.54 2.18 3.80
CA MET A 1 -21.67 2.90 2.84
C MET A 1 -20.25 2.39 3.00
N THR A 2 -19.93 1.29 2.32
CA THR A 2 -18.56 0.81 2.18
C THR A 2 -18.40 0.50 0.71
N GLU A 3 -18.22 1.56 -0.08
CA GLU A 3 -17.80 1.43 -1.46
C GLU A 3 -16.52 0.58 -1.46
N ARG A 4 -16.66 -0.59 -2.08
CA ARG A 4 -15.56 -1.54 -2.23
C ARG A 4 -14.42 -0.77 -2.87
N ILE A 5 -13.24 -0.82 -2.26
CA ILE A 5 -11.99 -0.31 -2.82
C ILE A 5 -11.62 -1.23 -4.00
N THR A 6 -12.40 -1.20 -5.08
CA THR A 6 -12.15 -1.86 -6.37
C THR A 6 -11.40 -0.94 -7.34
N GLY A 7 -10.89 0.19 -6.86
CA GLY A 7 -10.07 1.15 -7.60
C GLY A 7 -8.56 0.91 -7.56
N THR A 8 -8.04 0.16 -6.56
CA THR A 8 -6.59 -0.11 -6.38
C THR A 8 -5.96 -0.84 -7.55
N ARG A 9 -6.73 -1.67 -8.27
CA ARG A 9 -6.25 -2.40 -9.46
C ARG A 9 -6.07 -1.52 -10.69
N LYS A 10 -6.52 -0.25 -10.68
CA LYS A 10 -6.53 0.62 -11.88
C LYS A 10 -5.30 1.52 -12.04
N PHE A 11 -4.45 1.67 -11.02
CA PHE A 11 -3.27 2.52 -11.13
C PHE A 11 -2.05 1.75 -11.65
N SER A 12 -1.51 2.20 -12.78
CA SER A 12 -0.24 1.71 -13.34
C SER A 12 0.93 2.10 -12.45
N ASP A 13 2.05 1.35 -12.54
CA ASP A 13 3.29 1.64 -11.80
C ASP A 13 3.75 3.10 -11.98
N GLU A 14 3.64 3.65 -13.20
CA GLU A 14 3.98 5.04 -13.48
C GLU A 14 3.15 6.03 -12.65
N THR A 15 1.84 5.78 -12.50
CA THR A 15 0.96 6.66 -11.72
C THR A 15 1.32 6.62 -10.24
N VAL A 16 1.61 5.42 -9.71
CA VAL A 16 2.01 5.25 -8.31
C VAL A 16 3.35 5.92 -8.07
N ARG A 17 4.32 5.71 -8.96
CA ARG A 17 5.64 6.34 -8.88
C ARG A 17 5.56 7.86 -8.92
N ARG A 18 4.71 8.43 -9.78
CA ARG A 18 4.52 9.89 -9.85
C ARG A 18 3.93 10.47 -8.57
N ARG A 19 3.07 9.71 -7.88
CA ARG A 19 2.32 10.18 -6.70
C ARG A 19 3.02 9.91 -5.38
N THR A 20 3.78 8.83 -5.30
CA THR A 20 4.37 8.31 -4.06
C THR A 20 5.89 8.24 -4.10
N GLY A 21 6.50 8.41 -5.28
CA GLY A 21 7.95 8.30 -5.50
C GLY A 21 8.45 6.89 -5.80
N LYS A 22 7.61 5.86 -5.69
CA LYS A 22 7.96 4.45 -5.92
C LYS A 22 6.88 3.69 -6.68
N ASP A 23 7.27 2.67 -7.42
CA ASP A 23 6.32 1.76 -8.07
C ASP A 23 5.75 0.70 -7.11
N TRP A 24 4.85 -0.16 -7.60
CA TRP A 24 4.22 -1.18 -6.75
C TRP A 24 5.24 -2.17 -6.19
N ALA A 25 6.20 -2.62 -6.99
CA ALA A 25 7.16 -3.64 -6.57
C ALA A 25 8.07 -3.09 -5.46
N GLU A 26 8.55 -1.85 -5.62
CA GLU A 26 9.31 -1.15 -4.58
C GLU A 26 8.53 -1.03 -3.27
N TRP A 27 7.25 -0.64 -3.33
CA TRP A 27 6.43 -0.55 -2.12
C TRP A 27 6.18 -1.89 -1.46
N PHE A 28 6.03 -2.95 -2.25
CA PHE A 28 5.86 -4.28 -1.68
C PHE A 28 7.11 -4.75 -0.95
N LEU A 29 8.30 -4.45 -1.48
CA LEU A 29 9.57 -4.71 -0.78
C LEU A 29 9.64 -3.94 0.55
N VAL A 30 9.25 -2.67 0.56
CA VAL A 30 9.19 -1.85 1.79
C VAL A 30 8.23 -2.46 2.82
N LEU A 31 7.07 -2.95 2.40
CA LEU A 31 6.07 -3.56 3.29
C LEU A 31 6.44 -4.97 3.75
N ASP A 32 7.15 -5.74 2.92
CA ASP A 32 7.74 -7.02 3.31
C ASP A 32 8.84 -6.81 4.36
N ASP A 33 9.77 -5.86 4.14
CA ASP A 33 10.83 -5.49 5.09
C ASP A 33 10.26 -4.97 6.43
N PHE A 34 9.23 -4.12 6.36
CA PHE A 34 8.52 -3.66 7.54
C PHE A 34 7.89 -4.82 8.34
N GLY A 35 7.57 -5.93 7.69
CA GLY A 35 6.86 -7.06 8.30
C GLY A 35 5.36 -6.83 8.40
N ARG A 36 4.72 -6.28 7.35
CA ARG A 36 3.26 -6.01 7.35
C ARG A 36 2.43 -7.26 7.66
N LYS A 37 2.89 -8.45 7.30
CA LYS A 37 2.20 -9.71 7.62
C LYS A 37 1.97 -9.88 9.12
N GLN A 38 2.94 -9.49 9.95
CA GLN A 38 2.89 -9.64 11.41
C GLN A 38 2.35 -8.37 12.11
N LYS A 39 2.76 -7.18 11.64
CA LYS A 39 2.40 -5.90 12.29
C LYS A 39 0.99 -5.39 11.94
N GLY A 40 0.41 -5.90 10.85
CA GLY A 40 -0.97 -5.62 10.45
C GLY A 40 -1.15 -4.32 9.64
N HIS A 41 -2.38 -4.17 9.12
CA HIS A 41 -2.75 -3.12 8.16
C HIS A 41 -2.50 -1.69 8.66
N LYS A 42 -3.02 -1.35 9.85
CA LYS A 42 -2.93 0.02 10.39
C LYS A 42 -1.48 0.46 10.63
N ALA A 43 -0.65 -0.46 11.13
CA ALA A 43 0.76 -0.18 11.38
C ALA A 43 1.53 0.05 10.07
N ALA A 44 1.22 -0.70 9.02
CA ALA A 44 1.81 -0.52 7.70
C ALA A 44 1.43 0.83 7.07
N ALA A 45 0.14 1.21 7.08
CA ALA A 45 -0.28 2.51 6.56
C ALA A 45 0.41 3.66 7.32
N LYS A 46 0.39 3.61 8.67
CA LYS A 46 1.06 4.62 9.49
C LYS A 46 2.57 4.68 9.25
N TYR A 47 3.23 3.55 9.08
CA TYR A 47 4.66 3.49 8.73
C TYR A 47 4.95 4.16 7.39
N LEU A 48 4.09 3.98 6.38
CA LEU A 48 4.24 4.65 5.09
C LEU A 48 4.04 6.17 5.20
N GLU A 49 3.07 6.61 5.99
CA GLU A 49 2.87 8.05 6.27
C GLU A 49 4.06 8.66 7.00
N GLU A 50 4.47 8.07 8.12
CA GLU A 50 5.51 8.64 8.98
C GLU A 50 6.91 8.55 8.38
N ARG A 51 7.25 7.41 7.75
CA ARG A 51 8.62 7.18 7.27
C ARG A 51 8.82 7.68 5.84
N TYR A 52 7.81 7.58 4.99
CA TYR A 52 7.92 7.92 3.58
C TYR A 52 7.10 9.15 3.17
N GLY A 53 6.37 9.77 4.10
CA GLY A 53 5.59 10.98 3.83
C GLY A 53 4.44 10.73 2.86
N LEU A 54 3.96 9.48 2.75
CA LEU A 54 2.82 9.19 1.91
C LEU A 54 1.58 9.86 2.47
N ASP A 55 0.75 10.39 1.58
CA ASP A 55 -0.60 10.79 1.95
C ASP A 55 -1.37 9.57 2.48
N GLY A 56 -2.19 9.77 3.52
CA GLY A 56 -2.88 8.69 4.21
C GLY A 56 -3.74 7.83 3.29
N TRP A 57 -4.34 8.40 2.25
CA TRP A 57 -5.08 7.63 1.26
C TRP A 57 -4.14 6.73 0.43
N TRP A 58 -3.01 7.25 -0.04
CA TRP A 58 -2.01 6.45 -0.77
C TRP A 58 -1.40 5.36 0.12
N ALA A 59 -1.14 5.65 1.40
CA ALA A 59 -0.64 4.66 2.35
C ALA A 59 -1.61 3.49 2.54
N GLN A 60 -2.92 3.78 2.68
CA GLN A 60 -3.95 2.75 2.73
C GLN A 60 -4.02 1.96 1.43
N MET A 61 -4.00 2.64 0.28
CA MET A 61 -4.08 2.01 -1.05
C MET A 61 -2.92 1.05 -1.30
N VAL A 62 -1.69 1.46 -0.96
CA VAL A 62 -0.49 0.63 -1.06
C VAL A 62 -0.59 -0.59 -0.15
N THR A 63 -1.03 -0.39 1.09
CA THR A 63 -1.22 -1.50 2.03
C THR A 63 -2.29 -2.49 1.55
N VAL A 64 -3.43 -2.00 1.05
CA VAL A 64 -4.50 -2.87 0.51
C VAL A 64 -4.02 -3.64 -0.70
N ARG A 65 -3.34 -3.00 -1.67
CA ARG A 65 -2.85 -3.69 -2.85
C ARG A 65 -1.85 -4.79 -2.49
N TYR A 66 -0.93 -4.50 -1.57
CA TYR A 66 0.01 -5.48 -1.04
C TYR A 66 -0.71 -6.70 -0.42
N GLU A 67 -1.80 -6.48 0.32
CA GLU A 67 -2.57 -7.56 0.95
C GLU A 67 -3.20 -8.50 -0.08
N TRP A 68 -3.76 -7.95 -1.15
CA TRP A 68 -4.28 -8.75 -2.26
C TRP A 68 -3.16 -9.54 -2.95
N GLU A 69 -2.01 -8.91 -3.21
CA GLU A 69 -0.87 -9.54 -3.88
C GLU A 69 -0.19 -10.63 -3.03
N ARG A 70 -0.35 -10.55 -1.71
CA ARG A 70 0.19 -11.54 -0.75
C ARG A 70 -0.86 -12.52 -0.23
N GLY A 71 -2.09 -12.49 -0.77
CA GLY A 71 -3.17 -13.39 -0.37
C GLY A 71 -3.66 -13.20 1.07
N LEU A 72 -3.42 -12.03 1.67
CA LEU A 72 -3.81 -11.70 3.05
C LEU A 72 -5.26 -11.19 3.13
N ARG A 73 -5.89 -10.98 1.97
CA ARG A 73 -7.26 -10.48 1.82
C ARG A 73 -7.91 -11.18 0.63
N GLN A 74 -9.14 -11.64 0.83
CA GLN A 74 -10.04 -12.24 -0.17
C GLN A 74 -11.37 -11.50 -0.16
#